data_AF-A0A7K3LH38-F1
#
_entry.id   AF-A0A7K3LH38-F1
#
_cell.length_a   1.000
_cell.length_b   1.000
_cell.length_c   1.000
_cell.angle_alpha   90.00
_cell.angle_beta   90.00
_cell.angle_gamma   90.00
#
_symmetry.space_group_name_H-M   'P 1'
#
loop_
_entity.id
_entity.type
_entity.pdbx_description
1 polymer ?
#
loop_
_entity_poly.entity_id
_entity_poly.type
_entity_poly.pdbx_seq_one_letter_code
_entity_poly.pdbx_strand_id
1 'polypeptide(L)'
;MKTTHTRTREQHMADVAAATLHRLDILVEELEALHFQLMMLGDFTHDTDTDLAHALMNAAFAAQVIGSEQVNELVERVAATLPVRPAEGWSAA
;
A
#
# COMPACT_ATOMS: atom_id res chain seq x y z
N MET A 1 -15.34 -32.21 17.85
CA MET A 1 -16.06 -30.92 18.05
C MET A 1 -15.37 -29.87 17.20
N LYS A 2 -16.01 -29.39 16.12
CA LYS A 2 -15.54 -28.19 15.41
C LYS A 2 -16.03 -27.00 16.22
N THR A 3 -15.14 -26.35 16.97
CA THR A 3 -15.43 -25.05 17.56
C THR A 3 -15.52 -24.05 16.41
N THR A 4 -16.73 -23.74 15.99
CA THR A 4 -16.97 -22.60 15.11
C THR A 4 -16.67 -21.36 15.96
N HIS A 5 -15.45 -20.83 15.86
CA HIS A 5 -15.12 -19.55 16.46
C HIS A 5 -16.00 -18.48 15.80
N THR A 6 -17.09 -18.13 16.45
CA THR A 6 -17.97 -17.05 16.01
C THR A 6 -17.21 -15.74 16.23
N ARG A 7 -16.62 -15.21 15.15
CA ARG A 7 -15.98 -13.89 15.18
C ARG A 7 -17.00 -12.85 15.64
N THR A 8 -16.58 -11.98 16.56
CA THR A 8 -17.33 -10.77 16.88
C THR A 8 -17.25 -9.78 15.72
N ARG A 9 -18.17 -8.81 15.67
CA ARG A 9 -18.18 -7.78 14.63
C ARG A 9 -16.89 -6.97 14.68
N GLU A 10 -16.40 -6.68 15.88
CA GLU A 10 -15.19 -5.94 16.16
C GLU A 10 -13.95 -6.67 15.64
N GLN A 11 -13.86 -7.99 15.87
CA GLN A 11 -12.78 -8.82 15.33
C GLN A 11 -12.83 -8.90 13.80
N HIS A 12 -14.02 -9.00 13.19
CA HIS A 12 -14.15 -8.97 11.75
C HIS A 12 -13.70 -7.62 11.16
N MET A 13 -14.07 -6.51 11.80
CA MET A 13 -13.64 -5.18 11.37
C MET A 13 -12.14 -4.97 11.52
N ALA A 14 -11.52 -5.50 12.58
CA ALA A 14 -10.07 -5.50 12.75
C ALA A 14 -9.37 -6.30 11.64
N ASP A 15 -9.87 -7.50 11.30
CA ASP A 15 -9.34 -8.33 10.20
C ASP A 15 -9.44 -7.59 8.85
N VAL A 16 -10.58 -6.96 8.56
CA VAL A 16 -10.79 -6.17 7.33
C VAL A 16 -9.82 -4.99 7.28
N ALA A 17 -9.71 -4.22 8.36
CA ALA A 17 -8.83 -3.06 8.41
C ALA A 17 -7.36 -3.47 8.24
N ALA A 18 -6.90 -4.53 8.91
CA ALA A 18 -5.54 -5.05 8.74
C ALA A 18 -5.28 -5.50 7.29
N ALA A 19 -6.22 -6.19 6.66
CA ALA A 19 -6.09 -6.59 5.26
C ALA A 19 -6.07 -5.40 4.30
N THR A 20 -6.86 -4.36 4.56
CA THR A 20 -6.86 -3.12 3.77
C THR A 20 -5.53 -2.37 3.93
N LEU A 21 -5.00 -2.26 5.14
CA LEU A 21 -3.73 -1.59 5.42
C LEU A 21 -2.56 -2.32 4.75
N HIS A 22 -2.52 -3.66 4.83
CA HIS A 22 -1.50 -4.45 4.13
C HIS A 22 -1.56 -4.27 2.61
N ARG A 23 -2.77 -4.17 2.04
CA ARG A 23 -2.92 -3.88 0.60
C ARG A 23 -2.45 -2.47 0.24
N LEU A 24 -2.65 -1.50 1.12
CA LEU A 24 -2.17 -0.13 0.90
C LEU A 24 -0.64 -0.08 0.92
N ASP A 25 -0.01 -0.78 1.86
CA ASP A 25 1.45 -0.90 1.96
C ASP A 25 2.07 -1.44 0.65
N ILE A 26 1.54 -2.55 0.13
CA ILE A 26 1.97 -3.11 -1.17
C ILE A 26 1.79 -2.10 -2.31
N LEU A 27 0.65 -1.40 -2.35
CA LEU A 27 0.38 -0.42 -3.40
C LEU A 27 1.33 0.79 -3.33
N VAL A 28 1.78 1.18 -2.14
CA VAL A 28 2.78 2.25 -1.98
C VAL A 28 4.11 1.82 -2.59
N GLU A 29 4.60 0.62 -2.27
CA GLU A 29 5.83 0.08 -2.87
C GLU A 29 5.74 -0.01 -4.40
N GLU A 30 4.59 -0.47 -4.93
CA GLU A 30 4.34 -0.51 -6.38
C GLU A 30 4.35 0.89 -7.01
N LEU A 31 3.78 1.90 -6.34
CA LEU A 31 3.77 3.28 -6.82
C LEU A 31 5.16 3.91 -6.81
N GLU A 32 5.99 3.61 -5.81
CA GLU A 32 7.39 4.03 -5.78
C GLU A 32 8.18 3.42 -6.95
N ALA A 33 8.01 2.12 -7.20
CA ALA A 33 8.64 1.45 -8.32
C ALA A 33 8.20 2.04 -9.67
N LEU A 34 6.90 2.31 -9.84
CA LEU A 34 6.36 2.97 -11.02
C LEU A 34 6.90 4.39 -11.21
N HIS A 35 7.04 5.17 -10.13
CA HIS A 35 7.66 6.49 -10.17
C HIS A 35 9.06 6.42 -10.79
N PHE A 36 9.93 5.53 -10.31
CA PHE A 36 11.29 5.39 -10.84
C PHE A 36 11.30 4.95 -12.30
N GLN A 37 10.45 3.99 -12.68
CA GLN A 37 10.35 3.51 -14.06
C GLN A 37 9.90 4.62 -15.02
N LEU A 38 8.90 5.42 -14.63
CA LEU A 38 8.38 6.51 -15.45
C LEU A 38 9.38 7.65 -15.59
N MET A 39 10.15 7.97 -14.53
CA MET A 39 11.27 8.92 -14.62
C MET A 39 12.34 8.44 -15.60
N MET A 40 12.75 7.17 -15.50
CA MET A 40 13.75 6.58 -16.40
C MET A 40 13.29 6.59 -17.87
N LEU A 41 12.02 6.25 -18.12
CA LEU A 41 11.43 6.29 -19.46
C LEU A 41 11.32 7.72 -19.97
N GLY A 42 10.91 8.67 -19.12
CA GLY A 42 10.86 10.09 -19.44
C GLY A 42 12.22 10.60 -19.91
N ASP A 43 13.27 10.37 -19.12
CA ASP A 43 14.65 10.73 -19.45
C ASP A 43 15.12 10.12 -20.77
N PHE A 44 14.83 8.83 -21.01
CA PHE A 44 15.19 8.16 -22.26
C PHE A 44 14.50 8.76 -23.49
N THR A 45 13.22 9.14 -23.35
CA THR A 45 12.43 9.72 -24.45
C THR A 45 12.68 11.20 -24.68
N HIS A 46 13.29 11.91 -23.74
CA HIS A 46 13.39 13.37 -23.69
C HIS A 46 13.95 14.00 -24.98
N ASP A 47 15.01 13.38 -25.54
CA ASP A 47 15.70 13.89 -26.73
C ASP A 47 14.99 13.56 -28.05
N THR A 48 13.98 12.68 -28.01
CA THR A 48 13.27 12.18 -29.20
C THR A 48 11.81 12.61 -29.27
N ASP A 49 11.15 12.75 -28.12
CA ASP A 49 9.76 13.17 -27.99
C ASP A 49 9.57 13.83 -26.62
N THR A 50 9.72 15.16 -26.62
CA THR A 50 9.67 15.96 -25.39
C THR A 50 8.27 16.01 -24.76
N ASP A 51 7.21 15.95 -25.56
CA ASP A 51 5.84 15.96 -25.04
C ASP A 51 5.52 14.64 -24.32
N LEU A 52 5.94 13.51 -24.89
CA LEU A 52 5.84 12.21 -24.25
C LEU A 52 6.69 12.14 -22.96
N ALA A 53 7.92 12.66 -23.00
CA ALA A 53 8.79 12.70 -21.82
C ALA A 53 8.15 13.47 -20.66
N HIS A 54 7.59 14.65 -20.94
CA HIS A 54 6.85 15.42 -19.93
C HIS A 54 5.61 14.69 -19.40
N ALA A 55 4.86 13.99 -20.26
CA ALA A 55 3.71 13.21 -19.82
C ALA A 55 4.12 12.08 -18.86
N LEU A 56 5.23 11.40 -19.13
CA LEU A 56 5.79 10.35 -18.27
C LEU A 56 6.28 10.92 -16.93
N MET A 57 7.00 12.04 -16.94
CA MET A 57 7.45 12.72 -15.73
C MET A 57 6.28 13.20 -14.86
N ASN A 58 5.23 13.76 -15.47
CA ASN A 58 4.01 14.16 -14.75
C ASN A 58 3.30 12.96 -14.11
N ALA A 59 3.24 11.82 -14.81
CA ALA A 59 2.70 10.58 -14.26
C ALA A 59 3.56 10.05 -13.10
N ALA A 60 4.88 10.17 -13.19
CA ALA A 60 5.81 9.82 -12.12
C ALA A 60 5.56 10.68 -10.86
N PHE A 61 5.34 11.99 -11.01
CA PHE A 61 5.00 12.88 -9.90
C PHE A 61 3.68 12.50 -9.25
N ALA A 62 2.65 12.14 -10.02
CA ALA A 62 1.38 11.68 -9.47
C ALA A 62 1.57 10.40 -8.64
N ALA A 63 2.37 9.45 -9.12
CA ALA A 63 2.69 8.23 -8.37
C ALA A 63 3.41 8.53 -7.06
N GLN A 64 4.37 9.45 -7.06
CA GLN A 64 5.10 9.87 -5.85
C GLN A 64 4.21 10.56 -4.81
N VAL A 65 3.29 11.43 -5.24
CA VAL A 65 2.36 12.11 -4.30
C VAL A 65 1.46 11.09 -3.62
N ILE A 66 0.96 10.11 -4.36
CA ILE A 66 0.09 9.05 -3.82
C ILE A 66 0.89 8.08 -2.95
N GLY A 67 2.12 7.75 -3.35
CA GLY A 67 3.03 6.88 -2.59
C GLY A 67 3.79 7.59 -1.45
N SER A 68 3.48 8.86 -1.15
CA SER A 68 4.27 9.64 -0.20
C SER A 68 4.32 9.04 1.21
N GLU A 69 5.41 9.30 1.94
CA GLU A 69 5.62 8.87 3.33
C GLU A 69 4.44 9.18 4.26
N GLN A 70 3.64 10.20 3.96
CA GLN A 70 2.43 10.56 4.70
C GLN A 70 1.35 9.46 4.68
N VAL A 71 1.27 8.69 3.60
CA VAL A 71 0.36 7.55 3.49
C VAL A 71 0.87 6.40 4.37
N ASN A 72 2.18 6.13 4.39
CA ASN A 72 2.78 5.13 5.28
C ASN A 72 2.57 5.49 6.76
N GLU A 73 2.85 6.75 7.15
CA GLU A 73 2.58 7.22 8.53
C GLU A 73 1.10 7.15 8.91
N LEU A 74 0.19 7.40 7.96
CA LEU A 74 -1.25 7.24 8.19
C LEU A 74 -1.61 5.77 8.36
N VAL A 75 -1.05 4.87 7.54
CA VAL A 75 -1.25 3.41 7.63
C VAL A 75 -0.78 2.90 8.99
N GLU A 76 0.42 3.27 9.44
CA GLU A 76 0.96 2.90 10.75
C GLU A 76 0.09 3.41 11.90
N ARG A 77 -0.35 4.68 11.84
CA ARG A 77 -1.24 5.25 12.87
C ARG A 77 -2.59 4.54 12.93
N VAL A 78 -3.19 4.22 11.78
CA VAL A 78 -4.46 3.48 11.75
C VAL A 78 -4.23 2.07 12.30
N ALA A 79 -3.18 1.37 11.87
CA ALA A 79 -2.83 0.03 12.38
C ALA A 79 -2.71 0.02 13.91
N ALA A 80 -2.04 1.01 14.50
CA ALA A 80 -1.84 1.13 15.95
C ALA A 80 -3.14 1.34 16.75
N THR A 81 -4.22 1.80 16.10
CA THR A 81 -5.53 2.00 16.73
C THR A 81 -6.47 0.79 16.61
N LEU A 82 -6.10 -0.20 15.79
CA LEU A 82 -6.93 -1.39 15.62
C LEU A 82 -6.84 -2.28 16.87
N PRO A 83 -7.93 -2.96 17.26
CA PRO A 83 -7.91 -3.89 18.37
C PRO A 83 -6.85 -4.96 18.10
N VAL A 84 -5.79 -4.96 18.90
CA VAL A 84 -4.71 -5.95 18.79
C VAL A 84 -5.33 -7.33 19.02
N ARG A 85 -5.19 -8.20 18.02
CA ARG A 85 -5.47 -9.63 18.19
C ARG A 85 -4.64 -10.10 19.39
N PRO A 86 -5.20 -10.71 20.45
CA PRO A 86 -4.36 -11.51 21.34
C PRO A 86 -3.66 -12.54 20.43
N ALA A 87 -2.34 -12.68 20.61
CA ALA A 87 -1.52 -13.61 19.85
C ALA A 87 -1.89 -15.05 20.22
N GLU A 88 -3.07 -15.51 19.79
CA GLU A 88 -3.53 -16.87 19.98
C GLU A 88 -3.57 -17.58 18.62
N GLY A 89 -2.61 -18.50 18.44
CA GLY A 89 -2.82 -19.65 17.58
C GLY A 89 -2.35 -19.55 16.14
N TRP A 90 -1.08 -19.20 15.90
CA TRP A 90 -0.31 -19.97 14.92
C TRP A 90 0.15 -21.26 15.61
N SER A 91 -0.78 -22.20 15.73
CA SER A 91 -0.41 -23.61 15.91
C SER A 91 -0.09 -24.13 14.52
N ALA A 92 1.20 -24.31 14.23
CA ALA A 92 1.62 -25.26 13.21
C ALA A 92 1.13 -26.65 13.66
N ALA A 93 0.01 -27.09 13.10
CA ALA A 93 -0.49 -28.45 13.17
C ALA A 93 -0.55 -28.99 11.74
#